data_AF-A0A399YU86-F1
#
_entry.id   AF-A0A399YU86-F1
#
_cell.length_a   1.000
_cell.length_b   1.000
_cell.length_c   1.000
_cell.angle_alpha   90.00
_cell.angle_beta   90.00
_cell.angle_gamma   90.00
#
_symmetry.space_group_name_H-M   'P 1'
#
loop_
_entity.id
_entity.type
_entity.pdbx_description
1 polymer ?
#
loop_
_entity_poly.entity_id
_entity_poly.type
_entity_poly.pdbx_seq_one_letter_code
_entity_poly.pdbx_strand_id
1 'polypeptide(L)' 'MLTWDASYEIALALREAHPDVDLERVGIEQLEQWVIALPDFSDDPAMANQGLLEAILRDWYEESSGV' A
#
# COMPACT_ATOMS: atom_id res chain seq x y z
N MET A 1 -3.59 -2.90 13.62
CA MET A 1 -4.82 -2.74 12.81
C MET A 1 -4.55 -1.63 11.83
N LEU A 2 -4.40 -1.99 10.55
CA LEU A 2 -4.16 -1.07 9.46
C LEU A 2 -5.50 -0.58 8.92
N THR A 3 -5.57 0.73 8.68
CA THR A 3 -6.70 1.40 8.04
C THR A 3 -6.22 2.20 6.86
N TRP A 4 -7.12 2.66 5.99
CA TRP A 4 -6.70 3.38 4.78
C TRP A 4 -5.93 4.67 5.07
N ASP A 5 -6.15 5.29 6.24
CA ASP A 5 -5.39 6.46 6.70
C ASP A 5 -3.93 6.14 7.13
N ALA A 6 -3.59 4.87 7.33
CA ALA A 6 -2.26 4.41 7.77
C ALA A 6 -1.35 4.10 6.58
N SER A 7 -1.19 5.07 5.67
CA SER A 7 -0.49 4.88 4.39
C SER A 7 0.94 4.38 4.55
N TYR A 8 1.65 4.93 5.54
CA TYR A 8 3.03 4.57 5.86
C TYR A 8 3.16 3.13 6.37
N GLU A 9 2.33 2.75 7.35
CA GLU A 9 2.35 1.40 7.91
C GLU A 9 1.92 0.34 6.89
N ILE A 10 0.95 0.68 6.03
CA ILE A 10 0.55 -0.17 4.91
C ILE A 10 1.73 -0.33 3.94
N ALA A 11 2.42 0.75 3.58
CA ALA A 11 3.58 0.71 2.70
C ALA A 11 4.71 -0.18 3.25
N LEU A 12 4.99 -0.10 4.56
CA LEU A 12 5.97 -0.98 5.21
C LEU A 12 5.56 -2.45 5.11
N ALA A 13 4.30 -2.77 5.41
CA ALA A 13 3.78 -4.13 5.33
C ALA A 13 3.82 -4.67 3.89
N LEU A 14 3.51 -3.84 2.90
CA LEU A 14 3.60 -4.17 1.48
C LEU A 14 5.05 -4.40 1.03
N ARG A 15 6.00 -3.58 1.51
CA ARG A 15 7.43 -3.76 1.22
C ARG A 15 7.94 -5.10 1.77
N GLU A 16 7.53 -5.47 2.98
CA GLU A 16 7.88 -6.76 3.58
C GLU A 16 7.25 -7.95 2.83
N ALA A 17 6.00 -7.80 2.38
CA ALA A 17 5.28 -8.84 1.64
C ALA A 17 5.74 -8.98 0.18
N HIS A 18 6.20 -7.89 -0.43
CA HIS A 18 6.56 -7.78 -1.85
C HIS A 18 7.91 -7.08 -2.05
N PRO A 19 9.04 -7.64 -1.55
CA PRO A 19 10.34 -6.95 -1.54
C PRO A 19 10.95 -6.74 -2.94
N ASP A 20 10.59 -7.58 -3.92
CA ASP A 20 11.16 -7.57 -5.28
C ASP A 20 10.22 -6.94 -6.31
N VAL A 21 9.18 -6.22 -5.87
CA VAL A 21 8.21 -5.61 -6.78
C VAL A 21 8.80 -4.38 -7.47
N ASP A 22 8.50 -4.25 -8.76
CA ASP A 22 8.73 -3.02 -9.51
C ASP A 22 7.55 -2.06 -9.29
N LEU A 23 7.72 -1.09 -8.38
CA LEU A 23 6.68 -0.12 -7.99
C LEU A 23 6.16 0.71 -9.18
N GLU A 24 6.98 0.96 -10.20
CA GLU A 24 6.55 1.71 -11.39
C GLU A 24 5.54 0.94 -12.23
N ARG A 25 5.43 -0.38 -12.00
CA ARG A 25 4.51 -1.28 -12.71
C ARG A 25 3.29 -1.68 -11.89
N VAL A 26 3.20 -1.24 -10.63
CA VAL A 26 2.06 -1.53 -9.76
C VAL A 26 0.89 -0.65 -10.15
N GLY A 27 -0.17 -1.26 -10.67
CA GLY A 27 -1.44 -0.58 -10.93
C GLY A 27 -2.27 -0.38 -9.66
N ILE A 28 -3.17 0.60 -9.68
CA ILE A 28 -4.04 0.95 -8.55
C ILE A 28 -4.91 -0.24 -8.11
N GLU A 29 -5.50 -0.99 -9.05
CA GLU A 29 -6.28 -2.20 -8.74
C GLU A 29 -5.43 -3.27 -8.05
N GLN A 30 -4.19 -3.45 -8.50
CA GLN A 30 -3.28 -4.43 -7.90
C GLN A 30 -2.89 -4.03 -6.48
N LEU A 31 -2.59 -2.75 -6.27
CA LEU A 31 -2.26 -2.20 -4.96
C LEU A 31 -3.42 -2.40 -3.99
N GLU A 32 -4.64 -2.03 -4.39
CA GLU A 32 -5.84 -2.20 -3.57
C GLU A 32 -6.00 -3.65 -3.11
N GLN A 33 -5.87 -4.61 -4.02
CA GLN A 33 -5.95 -6.03 -3.69
C GLN A 33 -4.87 -6.47 -2.71
N TRP A 34 -3.64 -5.95 -2.82
CA TRP A 34 -2.58 -6.27 -1.87
C TRP A 34 -2.86 -5.68 -0.48
N VAL A 35 -3.36 -4.45 -0.40
CA VAL A 35 -3.70 -3.81 0.87
C VAL A 35 -4.81 -4.58 1.60
N ILE A 36 -5.88 -4.93 0.90
CA ILE A 36 -7.00 -5.69 1.47
C ILE A 36 -6.58 -7.10 1.89
N ALA A 37 -5.57 -7.67 1.22
CA ALA A 37 -5.02 -8.99 1.56
C ALA A 37 -4.04 -8.99 2.73
N LEU A 38 -3.65 -7.82 3.26
CA LEU A 38 -2.76 -7.76 4.43
C LEU A 38 -3.46 -8.33 5.67
N PRO A 39 -2.77 -9.18 6.46
CA PRO A 39 -3.39 -9.85 7.62
C PRO A 39 -3.85 -8.88 8.72
N ASP A 40 -3.24 -7.70 8.81
CA ASP A 40 -3.58 -6.66 9.80
C ASP A 40 -4.54 -5.58 9.27
N PHE A 41 -4.95 -5.66 8.00
CA PHE A 41 -5.90 -4.71 7.41
C PHE A 41 -7.33 -4.96 7.92
N SER A 42 -7.99 -3.88 8.35
CA SER A 42 -9.29 -3.98 9.04
C SER A 42 -10.18 -2.76 8.79
N ASP A 43 -10.09 -2.18 7.61
CA ASP A 43 -10.96 -1.09 7.17
C ASP A 43 -11.91 -1.58 6.07
N ASP A 44 -12.89 -0.76 5.70
CA ASP A 44 -13.83 -1.10 4.63
C ASP A 44 -13.12 -1.06 3.26
N PRO A 45 -13.02 -2.19 2.53
CA PRO A 45 -12.46 -2.21 1.19
C PRO A 45 -13.10 -1.20 0.23
N ALA A 46 -14.40 -0.90 0.41
CA ALA A 46 -15.12 0.03 -0.45
C ALA A 46 -14.71 1.50 -0.25
N MET A 47 -13.95 1.82 0.80
CA MET A 47 -13.41 3.18 1.02
C MET A 47 -12.18 3.48 0.16
N ALA A 48 -11.59 2.47 -0.48
CA ALA A 48 -10.49 2.63 -1.40
C ALA A 48 -10.81 3.70 -2.45
N ASN A 49 -9.88 4.64 -2.62
CA ASN A 49 -9.95 5.64 -3.67
C ASN A 49 -8.54 5.99 -4.13
N GLN A 50 -8.46 6.66 -5.27
CA GLN A 50 -7.19 7.00 -5.90
C GLN A 50 -6.26 7.79 -4.96
N GLY A 51 -6.78 8.72 -4.15
CA GLY A 51 -5.96 9.53 -3.24
C GLY A 51 -5.29 8.71 -2.13
N LEU A 52 -6.03 7.76 -1.54
CA LEU A 52 -5.50 6.85 -0.51
C LEU A 52 -4.43 5.91 -1.09
N LEU A 53 -4.72 5.34 -2.26
CA LEU A 53 -3.84 4.40 -2.95
C LEU A 53 -2.56 5.10 -3.46
N GLU A 54 -2.67 6.34 -3.93
CA GLU A 54 -1.51 7.17 -4.29
C GLU A 54 -0.66 7.56 -3.07
N ALA A 55 -1.27 7.81 -1.90
CA ALA A 55 -0.53 8.07 -0.67
C ALA A 55 0.29 6.84 -0.25
N ILE A 56 -0.32 5.65 -0.28
CA ILE A 56 0.38 4.38 0.01
C ILE A 56 1.52 4.14 -0.97
N LEU A 57 1.30 4.33 -2.28
CA LEU A 57 2.36 4.17 -3.29
C LEU A 57 3.51 5.15 -3.07
N ARG A 58 3.22 6.40 -2.70
CA ARG A 58 4.25 7.40 -2.41
C ARG A 58 5.10 6.99 -1.22
N ASP A 59 4.47 6.65 -0.11
CA ASP A 59 5.18 6.24 1.11
C ASP A 59 6.02 4.98 0.84
N TRP A 60 5.50 4.04 0.04
CA TRP A 60 6.24 2.84 -0.35
C TRP A 60 7.43 3.17 -1.25
N TYR A 61 7.28 4.10 -2.19
CA TYR A 61 8.37 4.56 -3.03
C TYR A 61 9.45 5.27 -2.23
N GLU A 62 9.09 6.20 -1.33
CA GLU A 62 10.02 6.91 -0.45
C GLU A 62 10.84 5.92 0.39
N GLU A 63 10.17 4.95 1.01
CA GLU A 63 10.78 3.89 1.82
C GLU A 63 11.66 2.90 1.03
N SER A 64 11.40 2.73 -0.27
CA SER A 64 12.18 1.82 -1.14
C SER A 64 13.34 2.53 -1.84
N SER A 65 13.21 3.84 -2.07
CA SER A 65 14.22 4.65 -2.75
C SER A 65 15.26 5.25 -1.79
N GLY A 66 15.01 5.21 -0.48
CA GLY A 66 15.97 5.61 0.56
C GLY A 66 16.26 7.12 0.57
N VAL A 67 15.32 7.93 0.07
CA VAL A 67 15.39 9.40 0.03
C VAL A 67 14.83 9.99 1.32
#